data_AF-A0A8S2K3M7-F1
#
_entry.id   AF-A0A8S2K3M7-F1
#
_cell.length_a   1.000
_cell.length_b   1.000
_cell.length_c   1.000
_cell.angle_alpha   90.00
_cell.angle_beta   90.00
_cell.angle_gamma   90.00
#
_symmetry.space_group_name_H-M   'P 1'
#
loop_
_entity.id
_entity.type
_entity.pdbx_description
1 polymer ?
#
loop_
_entity_poly.entity_id
_entity_poly.type
_entity_poly.pdbx_seq_one_letter_code
_entity_poly.pdbx_strand_id
1 'polypeptide(L)'
;HCAAGISRSATIVLAYLMKYHHNTLKEAFFFLIEKRPQIWPNEGFLLQLLRYETELIRSREITANDNESTEAIQMQENPIETLNEFEHKHEKDE
;
A
#
# COMPACT_ATOMS: atom_id res chain seq x y z
N HIS A 1 -19.25 -0.10 -5.95
CA HIS A 1 -18.40 -0.56 -7.08
C HIS A 1 -17.97 0.66 -7.91
N CYS A 2 -16.86 0.62 -8.66
CA CYS A 2 -16.55 1.66 -9.66
C CYS A 2 -17.02 1.23 -11.07
N ALA A 3 -16.56 1.90 -12.14
CA ALA A 3 -16.97 1.60 -13.51
C ALA A 3 -16.46 0.22 -14.00
N ALA A 4 -15.15 -0.03 -13.94
CA ALA A 4 -14.53 -1.27 -14.44
C ALA A 4 -14.06 -2.22 -13.32
N GLY A 5 -14.09 -1.76 -12.07
CA GLY A 5 -13.52 -2.51 -10.95
C GLY A 5 -11.99 -2.63 -10.99
N ILE A 6 -11.29 -1.76 -11.74
CA ILE A 6 -9.84 -1.84 -11.98
C ILE A 6 -9.06 -0.91 -11.04
N SER A 7 -9.45 0.37 -11.00
CA SER A 7 -8.66 1.42 -10.34
C SER A 7 -9.32 1.91 -9.05
N ARG A 8 -10.27 2.86 -9.12
CA ARG A 8 -10.94 3.48 -7.95
C ARG A 8 -11.42 2.50 -6.86
N SER A 9 -12.18 1.46 -7.22
CA SER A 9 -12.67 0.51 -6.20
C SER A 9 -11.56 -0.38 -5.66
N ALA A 10 -10.55 -0.72 -6.46
CA ALA A 10 -9.39 -1.48 -5.98
C ALA A 10 -8.61 -0.65 -4.95
N THR A 11 -8.37 0.64 -5.23
CA THR A 11 -7.72 1.58 -4.28
C THR A 11 -8.39 1.58 -2.92
N ILE A 12 -9.72 1.65 -2.86
CA ILE A 12 -10.46 1.63 -1.59
C ILE A 12 -10.31 0.29 -0.87
N VAL A 13 -10.34 -0.84 -1.59
CA VAL A 13 -10.14 -2.16 -0.99
C VAL A 13 -8.72 -2.31 -0.44
N LEU A 14 -7.70 -1.83 -1.17
CA LEU A 14 -6.31 -1.83 -0.70
C LEU A 14 -6.17 -0.99 0.58
N ALA A 15 -6.73 0.22 0.61
CA ALA A 15 -6.73 1.07 1.80
C ALA A 15 -7.44 0.42 3.00
N TYR A 16 -8.53 -0.31 2.74
CA TYR A 16 -9.25 -1.06 3.77
C TYR A 16 -8.39 -2.19 4.36
N LEU A 17 -7.77 -3.01 3.51
CA LEU A 17 -6.88 -4.09 3.95
C LEU A 17 -5.72 -3.54 4.78
N MET A 18 -5.08 -2.46 4.33
CA MET A 18 -4.00 -1.84 5.09
C MET A 18 -4.47 -1.35 6.47
N LYS A 19 -5.62 -0.67 6.55
CA LYS A 19 -6.11 -0.10 7.82
C LYS A 19 -6.56 -1.16 8.82
N TYR A 20 -7.39 -2.09 8.38
CA TYR A 20 -8.14 -2.99 9.27
C TYR A 20 -7.57 -4.41 9.35
N HIS A 21 -6.78 -4.82 8.38
CA HIS A 21 -6.08 -6.11 8.38
C HIS A 21 -4.58 -5.96 8.62
N HIS A 22 -4.10 -4.73 8.86
CA HIS A 22 -2.71 -4.41 9.14
C HIS A 22 -1.72 -4.84 8.06
N ASN A 23 -2.20 -5.05 6.84
CA ASN A 23 -1.35 -5.38 5.71
C ASN A 23 -0.48 -4.19 5.29
N THR A 24 0.69 -4.47 4.74
CA THR A 24 1.40 -3.49 3.92
C THR A 24 0.67 -3.26 2.59
N LEU A 25 0.98 -2.18 1.86
CA LEU A 25 0.44 -1.95 0.52
C LEU A 25 0.78 -3.13 -0.40
N LYS A 26 2.02 -3.63 -0.31
CA LYS A 26 2.51 -4.78 -1.07
C LYS A 26 1.67 -6.03 -0.81
N GLU A 27 1.47 -6.38 0.46
CA GLU A 27 0.65 -7.54 0.85
C GLU A 27 -0.81 -7.38 0.41
N ALA A 28 -1.41 -6.21 0.64
CA ALA A 28 -2.78 -5.93 0.22
C ALA A 28 -2.94 -6.05 -1.29
N PHE A 29 -1.95 -5.58 -2.05
CA PHE A 29 -1.93 -5.65 -3.51
C PHE A 29 -1.84 -7.09 -4.01
N PHE A 30 -0.89 -7.88 -3.48
CA PHE A 30 -0.75 -9.29 -3.85
C PHE A 30 -1.99 -10.11 -3.47
N PHE A 31 -2.56 -9.86 -2.29
CA PHE A 31 -3.81 -10.49 -1.91
C PHE A 31 -4.95 -10.16 -2.88
N LEU A 32 -5.08 -8.88 -3.28
CA LEU A 32 -6.18 -8.47 -4.13
C LEU A 32 -6.02 -8.92 -5.59
N ILE A 33 -4.79 -8.95 -6.12
CA ILE A 33 -4.53 -9.41 -7.51
C ILE A 33 -4.75 -10.92 -7.65
N GLU A 34 -4.48 -11.72 -6.61
CA GLU A 34 -4.84 -13.15 -6.58
C GLU A 34 -6.35 -13.38 -6.71
N LYS A 35 -7.18 -12.49 -6.16
CA LYS A 35 -8.65 -12.58 -6.25
C LYS A 35 -9.21 -11.91 -7.50
N ARG A 36 -8.53 -10.89 -8.02
CA ARG A 36 -8.97 -10.10 -9.17
C ARG A 36 -7.75 -9.64 -9.98
N PRO A 37 -7.27 -10.44 -10.94
CA PRO A 37 -6.03 -10.16 -11.69
C PRO A 37 -6.05 -8.86 -12.48
N GLN A 38 -7.23 -8.36 -12.85
CA GLN A 38 -7.39 -7.13 -13.64
C GLN A 38 -7.30 -5.82 -12.85
N ILE A 39 -7.02 -5.85 -11.54
CA ILE A 39 -6.85 -4.61 -10.78
C ILE A 39 -5.60 -3.88 -11.25
N TRP A 40 -5.70 -2.57 -11.37
CA TRP A 40 -4.56 -1.69 -11.64
C TRP A 40 -4.94 -0.26 -11.22
N PRO A 41 -4.75 0.11 -9.94
CA PRO A 41 -4.82 1.51 -9.53
C PRO A 41 -3.94 2.36 -10.44
N ASN A 42 -4.38 3.59 -10.77
CA ASN A 42 -3.50 4.49 -11.51
C ASN A 42 -2.36 4.96 -10.59
N GLU A 43 -1.30 5.49 -11.18
CA GLU A 43 -0.12 5.98 -10.47
C GLU A 43 -0.48 6.96 -9.35
N GLY A 44 -1.36 7.92 -9.61
CA GLY A 44 -1.83 8.88 -8.60
C GLY A 44 -2.46 8.21 -7.38
N PHE A 45 -3.23 7.14 -7.57
CA PHE A 45 -3.77 6.35 -6.47
C PHE A 45 -2.72 5.50 -5.77
N LEU A 46 -1.75 4.93 -6.50
CA LEU A 46 -0.63 4.20 -5.87
C LEU A 46 0.19 5.13 -4.96
N LEU A 47 0.52 6.34 -5.43
CA LEU A 47 1.21 7.35 -4.62
C LEU A 47 0.40 7.76 -3.39
N GLN A 48 -0.93 7.89 -3.52
CA GLN A 48 -1.81 8.15 -2.36
C GLN A 48 -1.81 6.97 -1.37
N LEU A 49 -1.80 5.73 -1.86
CA LEU A 49 -1.76 4.54 -1.02
C LEU A 49 -0.43 4.40 -0.27
N LEU A 50 0.71 4.69 -0.92
CA LEU A 50 2.03 4.71 -0.27
C LEU A 50 2.11 5.74 0.87
N ARG A 51 1.58 6.95 0.62
CA ARG A 51 1.48 8.00 1.67
C ARG A 51 0.60 7.53 2.82
N TYR A 52 -0.53 6.93 2.49
CA TYR A 52 -1.49 6.45 3.48
C TYR A 52 -0.92 5.31 4.34
N GLU A 53 -0.14 4.40 3.77
CA GLU A 53 0.60 3.37 4.52
C GLU A 53 1.54 4.00 5.57
N THR A 54 2.29 5.02 5.16
CA THR A 54 3.18 5.79 6.05
C THR A 54 2.40 6.44 7.20
N GLU A 55 1.24 7.05 6.90
CA GLU A 55 0.36 7.65 7.90
C GLU A 55 -0.21 6.62 8.89
N LEU A 56 -0.55 5.42 8.41
CA LEU A 56 -1.03 4.32 9.25
C LEU A 56 0.05 3.81 10.20
N ILE A 57 1.28 3.63 9.72
CA ILE A 57 2.43 3.23 10.55
C ILE A 57 2.65 4.26 11.66
N ARG A 58 2.76 5.55 11.30
CA ARG A 58 2.91 6.63 12.27
C ARG A 58 1.78 6.68 13.29
N SER A 59 0.54 6.50 12.84
CA SER A 59 -0.63 6.52 13.73
C SER A 59 -0.59 5.37 14.73
N ARG A 60 -0.12 4.18 14.32
CA ARG A 60 0.04 3.01 15.19
C ARG A 60 1.15 3.21 16.21
N GLU A 61 2.27 3.79 15.80
CA GLU A 61 3.39 4.13 16.69
C GLU A 61 2.96 5.12 17.77
N ILE A 62 2.17 6.14 17.44
CA ILE A 62 1.62 7.09 18.42
C ILE A 62 0.75 6.35 19.43
N THR A 63 -0.16 5.48 18.98
CA THR A 63 -1.01 4.70 19.89
C THR A 63 -0.25 3.68 20.73
N ALA A 64 0.94 3.25 20.29
CA ALA A 64 1.80 2.32 21.03
C ALA A 64 2.67 3.06 22.06
N ASN A 65 3.16 4.27 21.73
CA ASN A 65 4.07 5.07 22.55
C ASN A 65 3.40 5.81 23.71
N ASP A 66 2.06 5.90 23.74
CA ASP A 66 1.35 6.38 24.93
C ASP A 66 1.50 5.41 26.14
N ASN A 67 2.09 4.23 25.93
CA ASN A 67 2.34 3.24 26.98
C ASN A 67 3.81 3.07 27.39
N GLU A 68 4.81 3.63 26.70
CA GLU A 68 6.21 3.55 27.12
C GLU A 68 7.07 4.61 26.44
N SER A 69 7.73 5.43 27.27
CA SER A 69 8.75 6.39 26.86
C SER A 69 10.02 5.68 26.35
N THR A 70 10.62 6.24 25.28
CA THR A 70 12.07 6.34 24.91
C THR A 70 12.52 5.67 23.58
N GLU A 71 12.95 6.53 22.64
CA GLU A 71 14.01 6.43 21.60
C GLU A 71 14.03 5.35 20.47
N ALA A 72 14.22 5.86 19.22
CA ALA A 72 15.07 5.38 18.10
C ALA A 72 14.41 5.00 16.73
N ILE A 73 14.44 5.96 15.80
CA ILE A 73 14.94 5.96 14.40
C ILE A 73 14.85 4.68 13.54
N GLN A 74 14.21 4.75 12.35
CA GLN A 74 14.84 4.69 10.99
C GLN A 74 13.74 4.69 9.89
N MET A 75 13.66 5.76 9.11
CA MET A 75 12.94 5.78 7.82
C MET A 75 13.80 5.06 6.77
N GLN A 76 13.40 3.88 6.32
CA GLN A 76 13.96 3.25 5.12
C GLN A 76 12.94 2.30 4.48
N GLU A 77 12.08 2.84 3.62
CA GLU A 77 11.80 2.23 2.31
C GLU A 77 11.64 3.39 1.32
N ASN A 78 12.44 3.41 0.27
CA ASN A 78 12.41 4.46 -0.75
C ASN A 78 11.22 4.17 -1.68
N PRO A 79 10.16 5.01 -1.72
CA PRO A 79 8.96 4.74 -2.51
C PRO A 79 9.23 4.54 -4.01
N ILE A 80 10.35 5.06 -4.51
CA ILE A 80 10.80 4.92 -5.90
C ILE A 80 11.32 3.51 -6.18
N GLU A 81 11.99 2.85 -5.23
CA GLU A 81 12.50 1.48 -5.43
C GLU A 81 11.35 0.48 -5.52
N THR A 82 10.32 0.64 -4.69
CA THR A 82 9.12 -0.19 -4.74
C THR A 82 8.41 -0.05 -6.09
N LEU A 83 8.27 1.17 -6.62
CA LEU A 83 7.67 1.40 -7.93
C LEU A 83 8.50 0.80 -9.08
N ASN A 84 9.83 0.92 -9.01
CA ASN A 84 10.73 0.32 -10.01
C ASN A 84 10.65 -1.22 -10.00
N GLU A 85 10.48 -1.86 -8.85
CA GLU A 85 10.24 -3.32 -8.78
C GLU A 85 8.91 -3.73 -9.45
N PHE A 86 7.89 -2.89 -9.38
CA PHE A 86 6.60 -3.13 -10.04
C PHE A 86 6.69 -2.95 -11.57
N GLU A 87 7.42 -1.94 -12.06
CA GLU A 87 7.63 -1.73 -13.50
C GLU A 87 8.47 -2.84 -14.13
N HIS A 88 9.53 -3.30 -13.47
CA HIS A 88 10.45 -4.30 -14.04
C HIS A 88 9.85 -5.71 -14.19
N LYS A 89 8.73 -6.00 -13.51
CA LYS A 89 7.97 -7.23 -13.72
C LYS A 89 7.06 -7.18 -14.94
N HIS A 90 6.72 -6.00 -15.45
CA HIS A 90 5.77 -5.84 -16.55
C HIS A 90 6.45 -5.84 -17.94
N GLU A 91 7.78 -5.73 -17.99
CA GLU A 91 8.55 -5.66 -19.24
C GLU A 91 9.00 -7.04 -19.77
N LYS A 92 8.64 -8.14 -19.11
CA LYS A 92 9.01 -9.51 -19.51
C LYS A 92 7.85 -10.39 -20.01
N ASP A 93 6.62 -9.89 -19.99
CA ASP A 93 5.42 -10.64 -20.36
C ASP A 93 4.62 -9.99 -21.54
N GLU A 94 5.26 -9.10 -22.32
CA GLU A 94 4.82 -8.72 -23.69
C GLU A 94 5.72 -9.38 -24.75
#